data_AF-A0AAX3X319-F1
#
_entry.id   AF-A0AAX3X319-F1
#
_cell.length_a   1.000
_cell.length_b   1.000
_cell.length_c   1.000
_cell.angle_alpha   90.00
_cell.angle_beta   90.00
_cell.angle_gamma   90.00
#
_symmetry.space_group_name_H-M   'P 1'
#
loop_
_entity.id
_entity.type
_entity.pdbx_description
1 polymer ?
#
loop_
_entity_poly.entity_id
_entity_poly.type
_entity_poly.pdbx_seq_one_letter_code
_entity_poly.pdbx_strand_id
1 'polypeptide(L)'
;MTLRKRNIIGFTILNAHMIAILIIDLANITSFEWLPTFLTIVGIIVTISYIFYVESKVIKPINQLAASAKAITEGNLHTVSINVNSNDEISELAKAFIEMKEQLHTMTQKIVSSSTDLSVSIEELSASTNEITIAVDEVD
;
A
#
# COMPACT_ATOMS: atom_id res chain seq x y z
N MET A 1 -19.86 -11.30 -6.90
CA MET A 1 -18.86 -12.40 -6.89
C MET A 1 -17.48 -11.78 -6.81
N THR A 2 -16.77 -12.00 -5.70
CA THR A 2 -15.55 -11.25 -5.30
C THR A 2 -14.45 -11.31 -6.37
N LEU A 3 -13.74 -10.19 -6.57
CA LEU A 3 -12.69 -10.00 -7.58
C LEU A 3 -11.67 -11.16 -7.65
N ARG A 4 -11.43 -11.84 -6.53
CA ARG A 4 -10.60 -13.06 -6.42
C ARG A 4 -11.07 -14.22 -7.29
N LYS A 5 -12.39 -14.48 -7.40
CA LYS A 5 -12.93 -15.56 -8.25
C LYS A 5 -12.80 -15.24 -9.74
N ARG A 6 -12.90 -13.95 -10.12
CA ARG A 6 -12.82 -13.53 -11.53
C ARG A 6 -11.40 -13.71 -12.08
N ASN A 7 -10.37 -13.44 -11.28
CA ASN A 7 -8.97 -13.65 -11.67
C ASN A 7 -8.58 -15.13 -11.71
N ILE A 8 -9.10 -15.96 -10.79
CA ILE A 8 -8.85 -17.42 -10.81
C ILE A 8 -9.49 -18.05 -12.04
N ILE A 9 -10.73 -17.68 -12.38
CA ILE A 9 -11.43 -18.20 -13.57
C ILE A 9 -10.68 -17.78 -14.85
N GLY A 10 -10.20 -16.54 -14.92
CA GLY A 10 -9.37 -16.07 -16.03
C GLY A 10 -8.08 -16.88 -16.18
N PHE A 11 -7.39 -17.16 -15.07
CA PHE A 11 -6.17 -17.97 -15.08
C PHE A 11 -6.42 -19.43 -15.48
N THR A 12 -7.52 -20.04 -15.04
CA THR A 12 -7.88 -21.42 -15.43
C THR A 12 -8.25 -21.53 -16.91
N ILE A 13 -8.95 -20.52 -17.45
CA ILE A 13 -9.30 -20.46 -18.87
C ILE A 13 -8.03 -20.26 -19.72
N LEU A 14 -7.12 -19.39 -19.27
CA LEU A 14 -5.84 -19.17 -19.94
C LEU A 14 -4.97 -20.45 -19.96
N ASN A 15 -4.89 -21.17 -18.82
CA ASN A 15 -4.18 -22.44 -18.74
C ASN A 15 -4.78 -23.51 -19.65
N ALA A 16 -6.10 -23.66 -19.66
CA ALA A 16 -6.79 -24.63 -20.51
C ALA A 16 -6.57 -24.33 -21.99
N HIS A 17 -6.62 -23.04 -22.38
CA HIS A 17 -6.32 -22.61 -23.74
C HIS A 17 -4.86 -22.90 -24.14
N MET A 18 -3.93 -22.72 -23.21
CA MET A 18 -2.52 -23.00 -23.45
C MET A 18 -2.25 -24.49 -23.66
N ILE A 19 -2.89 -25.37 -22.87
CA ILE A 19 -2.81 -26.84 -23.04
C ILE A 19 -3.43 -27.26 -24.37
N ALA A 20 -4.58 -26.69 -24.75
CA ALA A 20 -5.25 -27.00 -26.02
C ALA A 20 -4.37 -26.65 -27.23
N ILE A 21 -3.71 -25.50 -27.21
CA ILE A 21 -2.73 -25.12 -28.25
C ILE A 21 -1.61 -26.17 -28.35
N LEU A 22 -1.07 -26.60 -27.21
CA LEU A 22 0.02 -27.59 -27.13
C LEU A 22 -0.39 -28.94 -27.73
N ILE A 23 -1.64 -29.37 -27.52
CA ILE A 23 -2.19 -30.60 -28.09
C ILE A 23 -2.42 -30.47 -29.60
N ILE A 24 -2.94 -29.32 -30.05
CA ILE A 24 -3.16 -29.04 -31.48
C ILE A 24 -1.82 -29.04 -32.24
N ASP A 25 -0.78 -28.44 -31.65
CA ASP A 25 0.59 -28.49 -32.17
C ASP A 25 1.11 -29.93 -32.32
N LEU A 26 0.91 -30.75 -31.29
CA LEU A 26 1.32 -32.15 -31.30
C LEU A 26 0.56 -32.97 -32.37
N ALA A 27 -0.70 -32.61 -32.64
CA ALA A 27 -1.53 -33.30 -33.63
C ALA A 27 -1.21 -32.91 -35.08
N ASN A 28 -0.59 -31.74 -35.32
CA ASN A 28 -0.43 -31.15 -36.66
C ASN A 28 0.99 -31.30 -37.25
N ILE A 29 1.74 -32.31 -36.80
CA ILE A 29 3.16 -32.57 -37.11
C ILE A 29 3.46 -32.74 -38.62
N THR A 30 2.49 -32.96 -39.51
CA THR A 30 2.79 -33.30 -40.92
C THR A 30 2.56 -32.19 -41.95
N SER A 31 2.36 -30.92 -41.58
CA SER A 31 2.24 -29.86 -42.61
C SER A 31 2.85 -28.50 -42.31
N PHE A 32 3.42 -28.22 -41.12
CA PHE A 32 4.07 -26.93 -40.86
C PHE A 32 4.94 -26.94 -39.57
N GLU A 33 6.14 -27.51 -39.65
CA GLU A 33 7.06 -27.80 -38.51
C GLU A 33 7.49 -26.58 -37.65
N TRP A 34 7.46 -25.35 -38.17
CA TRP A 34 8.04 -24.18 -37.48
C TRP A 34 7.03 -23.35 -36.67
N LEU A 35 5.76 -23.37 -37.05
CA LEU A 35 4.68 -22.65 -36.39
C LEU A 35 4.47 -23.03 -34.92
N PRO A 36 4.49 -24.33 -34.53
CA PRO A 36 4.40 -24.73 -33.12
C PRO A 36 5.49 -24.11 -32.25
N THR A 37 6.73 -24.23 -32.72
CA THR A 37 7.93 -23.74 -32.04
C THR A 37 7.89 -22.21 -31.90
N PHE A 38 7.49 -21.51 -32.96
CA PHE A 38 7.34 -20.05 -32.95
C PHE A 38 6.29 -19.59 -31.92
N LEU A 39 5.12 -20.23 -31.90
CA LEU A 39 4.04 -19.89 -30.97
C LEU A 39 4.44 -20.12 -29.52
N THR A 40 5.18 -21.21 -29.26
CA THR A 40 5.75 -21.50 -27.93
C THR A 40 6.72 -20.42 -27.47
N ILE A 41 7.63 -19.97 -28.35
CA ILE A 41 8.58 -18.88 -28.04
C ILE A 41 7.85 -17.58 -27.73
N VAL A 42 6.85 -17.21 -28.55
CA VAL A 42 6.02 -16.02 -28.30
C VAL A 42 5.29 -16.13 -26.97
N GLY A 43 4.73 -17.31 -26.66
CA GLY A 43 4.09 -17.58 -25.36
C GLY A 43 5.02 -17.34 -24.18
N ILE A 44 6.26 -17.84 -24.25
CA ILE A 44 7.27 -17.63 -23.20
C ILE A 44 7.57 -16.14 -23.02
N ILE A 45 7.74 -15.39 -24.12
CA ILE A 45 8.02 -13.94 -24.07
C ILE A 45 6.86 -13.20 -23.40
N VAL A 46 5.61 -13.53 -23.77
CA VAL A 46 4.41 -12.92 -23.16
C VAL A 46 4.33 -13.26 -21.67
N THR A 47 4.59 -14.50 -21.28
CA THR A 47 4.59 -14.91 -19.86
C THR A 47 5.65 -14.15 -19.07
N ILE A 48 6.87 -14.06 -19.57
CA ILE A 48 7.95 -13.32 -18.90
C ILE A 48 7.57 -11.84 -18.77
N SER A 49 7.07 -11.23 -19.85
CA SER A 49 6.60 -9.83 -19.83
C SER A 49 5.49 -9.61 -18.81
N TYR A 50 4.54 -10.54 -18.71
CA TYR A 50 3.45 -10.48 -17.76
C TYR A 50 3.93 -10.60 -16.30
N ILE A 51 4.92 -11.44 -16.02
CA ILE A 51 5.54 -11.55 -14.68
C ILE A 51 6.14 -10.20 -14.27
N PHE A 52 6.96 -9.59 -15.14
CA PHE A 52 7.54 -8.28 -14.87
C PHE A 52 6.48 -7.18 -14.68
N TYR A 53 5.39 -7.24 -15.46
CA TYR A 53 4.27 -6.33 -15.31
C TYR A 53 3.62 -6.47 -13.93
N VAL A 54 3.28 -7.68 -13.50
CA VAL A 54 2.65 -7.94 -12.19
C VAL A 54 3.59 -7.55 -11.04
N GLU A 55 4.87 -7.90 -11.14
CA GLU A 55 5.86 -7.53 -10.13
C GLU A 55 5.94 -6.01 -9.95
N SER A 56 6.05 -5.27 -11.05
CA SER A 56 6.21 -3.82 -11.01
C SER A 56 4.93 -3.06 -10.65
N LYS A 57 3.76 -3.54 -11.11
CA LYS A 57 2.49 -2.80 -10.98
C LYS A 57 1.65 -3.22 -9.77
N VAL A 58 1.84 -4.44 -9.26
CA VAL A 58 1.03 -4.99 -8.16
C VAL A 58 1.89 -5.30 -6.95
N ILE A 59 2.90 -6.16 -7.10
CA ILE A 59 3.65 -6.69 -5.95
C ILE A 59 4.49 -5.59 -5.28
N LYS A 60 5.25 -4.82 -6.06
CA LYS A 60 6.13 -3.77 -5.53
C LYS A 60 5.35 -2.68 -4.77
N PRO A 61 4.25 -2.10 -5.30
CA PRO A 61 3.42 -1.15 -4.54
C PRO A 61 2.81 -1.74 -3.25
N ILE A 62 2.34 -2.98 -3.27
CA ILE A 62 1.78 -3.64 -2.08
C ILE A 62 2.85 -3.82 -1.00
N ASN A 63 4.07 -4.23 -1.38
CA ASN A 63 5.17 -4.36 -0.43
C ASN A 63 5.61 -3.00 0.14
N GLN A 64 5.59 -1.94 -0.68
CA GLN A 64 5.83 -0.58 -0.21
C GLN A 64 4.78 -0.18 0.82
N LEU A 65 3.48 -0.35 0.52
CA LEU A 65 2.39 -0.09 1.46
C LEU A 65 2.55 -0.85 2.78
N ALA A 66 2.91 -2.14 2.73
CA ALA A 66 3.14 -2.95 3.92
C ALA A 66 4.32 -2.46 4.76
N ALA A 67 5.45 -2.14 4.13
CA ALA A 67 6.60 -1.56 4.82
C ALA A 67 6.27 -0.20 5.45
N SER A 68 5.46 0.60 4.76
CA SER A 68 4.97 1.90 5.23
C SER A 68 4.10 1.75 6.46
N ALA A 69 3.15 0.81 6.43
CA ALA A 69 2.30 0.52 7.56
C ALA A 69 3.12 0.13 8.79
N LYS A 70 4.18 -0.67 8.59
CA LYS A 70 5.10 -1.03 9.67
C LYS A 70 5.84 0.19 10.22
N ALA A 71 6.36 1.08 9.37
CA ALA A 71 7.00 2.32 9.82
C ALA A 71 6.04 3.21 10.62
N ILE A 72 4.77 3.28 10.23
CA ILE A 72 3.73 4.00 10.97
C ILE A 72 3.54 3.40 12.38
N THR A 73 3.55 2.06 12.52
CA THR A 73 3.47 1.42 13.85
C THR A 73 4.66 1.72 14.75
N GLU A 74 5.80 2.10 14.17
CA GLU A 74 7.01 2.52 14.89
C GLU A 74 7.02 4.04 15.17
N GLY A 75 5.93 4.75 14.81
CA GLY A 75 5.79 6.20 15.01
C GLY A 75 6.42 7.05 13.91
N ASN A 76 6.95 6.45 12.84
CA ASN A 76 7.55 7.17 11.74
C ASN A 76 6.53 7.46 10.62
N LEU A 77 6.03 8.70 10.58
CA LEU A 77 5.02 9.17 9.63
C LEU A 77 5.60 9.99 8.46
N HIS A 78 6.92 10.24 8.43
CA HIS A 78 7.55 11.15 7.47
C HIS A 78 8.13 10.47 6.22
N THR A 79 8.47 9.19 6.27
CA THR A 79 9.43 8.61 5.30
C THR A 79 8.83 7.93 4.07
N VAL A 80 7.52 8.04 3.83
CA VAL A 80 6.90 7.14 2.86
C VAL A 80 6.37 7.86 1.62
N SER A 81 7.15 7.81 0.54
CA SER A 81 6.65 8.05 -0.81
C SER A 81 6.21 6.74 -1.45
N ILE A 82 4.89 6.52 -1.56
CA ILE A 82 4.34 5.40 -2.33
C ILE A 82 4.11 5.91 -3.74
N ASN A 83 4.98 5.53 -4.67
CA ASN A 83 4.86 5.94 -6.07
C ASN A 83 4.06 4.89 -6.85
N VAL A 84 2.74 5.09 -6.96
CA VAL A 84 1.87 4.23 -7.79
C VAL A 84 1.54 4.93 -9.09
N ASN A 85 2.14 4.43 -10.18
CA ASN A 85 1.86 4.90 -11.54
C ASN A 85 0.87 3.95 -12.26
N SER A 86 -0.21 3.59 -11.58
CA SER A 86 -1.31 2.76 -12.11
C SER A 86 -2.63 3.53 -12.04
N ASN A 87 -3.62 3.13 -12.82
CA ASN A 87 -4.98 3.71 -12.83
C ASN A 87 -6.03 2.66 -12.44
N ASP A 88 -5.67 1.77 -11.52
CA ASP A 88 -6.45 0.63 -11.07
C ASP A 88 -6.71 0.68 -9.55
N GLU A 89 -7.23 -0.41 -9.00
CA GLU A 89 -7.52 -0.56 -7.57
C GLU A 89 -6.27 -0.40 -6.68
N ILE A 90 -5.06 -0.63 -7.21
CA ILE A 90 -3.81 -0.43 -6.46
C ILE A 90 -3.54 1.05 -6.26
N SER A 91 -3.88 1.89 -7.25
CA SER A 91 -3.76 3.34 -7.15
C SER A 91 -4.77 3.94 -6.16
N GLU A 92 -5.99 3.41 -6.13
CA GLU A 92 -7.02 3.81 -5.18
C GLU A 92 -6.63 3.44 -3.74
N LEU A 93 -6.13 2.21 -3.55
CA LEU A 93 -5.62 1.75 -2.26
C LEU A 93 -4.47 2.63 -1.76
N ALA A 94 -3.52 2.99 -2.64
CA ALA A 94 -2.41 3.85 -2.28
C ALA A 94 -2.87 5.25 -1.87
N LYS A 95 -3.84 5.84 -2.58
CA LYS A 95 -4.43 7.14 -2.21
C LYS A 95 -5.09 7.09 -0.84
N ALA A 96 -5.94 6.08 -0.60
CA ALA A 96 -6.59 5.91 0.70
C ALA A 96 -5.58 5.71 1.84
N PHE A 97 -4.49 4.97 1.59
CA PHE A 97 -3.41 4.80 2.57
C PHE A 97 -2.67 6.11 2.86
N ILE A 98 -2.38 6.91 1.83
CA ILE A 98 -1.73 8.22 1.99
C ILE A 98 -2.61 9.16 2.81
N GLU A 99 -3.92 9.17 2.56
CA GLU A 99 -4.88 9.96 3.34
C GLU A 99 -4.92 9.53 4.81
N MET A 100 -4.98 8.22 5.08
CA MET A 100 -4.91 7.69 6.44
C MET A 100 -3.63 8.12 7.17
N LYS A 101 -2.47 8.02 6.52
CA LYS A 101 -1.18 8.47 7.07
C LYS A 101 -1.23 9.96 7.43
N GLU A 102 -1.81 10.79 6.59
CA GLU A 102 -1.90 12.24 6.81
C GLU A 102 -2.84 12.59 7.97
N GLN A 103 -3.98 11.89 8.07
CA GLN A 103 -4.89 12.04 9.20
C GLN A 103 -4.24 11.64 10.52
N LEU A 104 -3.49 10.52 10.55
CA LEU A 104 -2.73 10.11 11.73
C LEU A 104 -1.69 11.15 12.14
N HIS A 105 -0.91 11.66 11.18
CA HIS A 105 0.07 12.72 11.43
C HIS A 105 -0.56 13.98 12.02
N THR A 106 -1.66 14.45 11.42
CA THR A 106 -2.42 15.61 11.91
C THR A 106 -2.97 15.37 13.31
N MET A 107 -3.47 14.17 13.59
CA MET A 107 -3.99 13.81 14.92
C MET A 107 -2.89 13.82 15.98
N THR A 108 -1.72 13.25 15.68
CA THR A 108 -0.56 13.29 16.58
C THR A 108 -0.10 14.72 16.85
N GLN A 109 -0.03 15.57 15.82
CA GLN A 109 0.31 16.99 16.00
C GLN A 109 -0.67 17.73 16.91
N LYS A 110 -1.98 17.49 16.75
CA LYS A 110 -3.01 18.09 17.62
C LYS A 110 -2.84 17.65 19.07
N ILE A 111 -2.56 16.37 19.33
CA ILE A 111 -2.32 15.86 20.69
C ILE A 111 -1.12 16.59 21.31
N VAL A 112 -0.01 16.73 20.59
CA VAL A 112 1.18 17.44 21.07
C VAL A 112 0.87 18.90 21.39
N SER A 113 0.12 19.60 20.52
CA SER A 113 -0.32 20.98 20.76
C SER A 113 -1.16 21.07 22.04
N SER A 114 -2.19 20.23 22.18
CA SER A 114 -3.06 20.26 23.35
C SER A 114 -2.34 19.91 24.65
N SER A 115 -1.34 19.01 24.62
CA SER A 115 -0.49 18.74 25.78
C SER A 115 0.41 19.93 26.15
N THR A 116 0.87 20.68 25.14
CA THR A 116 1.66 21.91 25.35
C THR A 116 0.78 22.99 25.99
N ASP A 117 -0.41 23.23 25.43
CA ASP A 117 -1.37 24.20 25.97
C ASP A 117 -1.76 23.86 27.42
N LEU A 118 -2.02 22.58 27.70
CA LEU A 118 -2.32 22.11 29.05
C LEU A 118 -1.15 22.35 30.03
N SER A 119 0.09 22.16 29.58
CA SER A 119 1.28 22.40 30.41
C SER A 119 1.41 23.88 30.76
N VAL A 120 1.17 24.77 29.79
CA VAL A 120 1.14 26.22 30.01
C VAL A 120 0.05 26.61 31.02
N SER A 121 -1.17 26.10 30.86
CA SER A 121 -2.25 26.36 31.82
C SER A 121 -1.94 25.87 33.23
N ILE A 122 -1.20 24.76 33.38
CA ILE A 122 -0.74 24.26 34.69
C ILE A 122 0.31 25.19 35.30
N GLU A 123 1.24 25.72 34.50
CA GLU A 123 2.22 26.71 34.98
C GLU A 123 1.54 28.00 35.44
N GLU A 124 0.58 28.53 34.68
CA GLU A 124 -0.21 29.71 35.05
C GLU A 124 -1.01 29.48 36.34
N LEU A 125 -1.67 28.32 36.47
CA LEU A 125 -2.41 27.96 37.67
C LEU A 125 -1.49 27.82 38.89
N SER A 126 -0.30 27.22 38.72
CA SER A 126 0.70 27.09 39.78
C SER A 126 1.21 28.46 40.22
N ALA A 127 1.47 29.37 39.29
CA ALA A 127 1.86 30.74 39.59
C ALA A 127 0.76 31.48 40.38
N SER A 128 -0.48 31.36 39.92
CA SER A 128 -1.66 31.97 40.58
C SER A 128 -1.88 31.42 41.99
N THR A 129 -1.69 30.11 42.18
CA THR A 129 -1.80 29.46 43.50
C THR A 129 -0.71 29.95 44.44
N ASN A 130 0.52 30.10 43.94
CA ASN A 130 1.64 30.62 44.73
C ASN A 130 1.42 32.09 45.14
N GLU A 131 0.89 32.93 44.24
CA GLU A 131 0.50 34.31 44.59
C GLU A 131 -0.59 34.34 45.68
N ILE A 132 -1.59 33.46 45.60
CA ILE A 132 -2.62 33.34 46.63
C ILE A 132 -2.02 32.93 47.98
N THR A 133 -1.11 31.96 48.01
CA THR A 133 -0.43 31.55 49.24
C THR A 133 0.37 32.69 49.87
N ILE A 134 1.13 33.44 49.06
CA ILE A 134 1.87 34.62 49.55
C ILE A 134 0.90 35.67 50.12
N ALA A 135 -0.21 35.94 49.42
CA ALA A 135 -1.20 36.91 49.87
C ALA A 135 -1.91 36.48 51.17
N VAL A 136 -2.10 35.18 51.40
CA VAL A 136 -2.67 34.64 52.64
C VAL A 136 -1.68 34.78 53.80
N ASP A 137 -0.40 34.49 53.59
CA ASP A 137 0.65 34.64 54.62
C ASP A 137 0.89 36.11 55.04
N GLU A 138 0.51 37.09 54.22
CA GLU A 138 0.64 38.52 54.55
C GLU A 138 -0.58 39.11 55.31
N VAL A 139 -1.65 38.32 55.49
CA VAL A 139 -2.88 38.76 56.18
C VAL A 139 -2.94 38.29 57.66
N ASP A 140 -2.04 37.40 58.08
CA ASP A 140 -1.80 37.00 59.48
C ASP A 140 -0.64 37.79 60.13
#